data_AF-A0A089L6L5-F1
#
_entry.id   AF-A0A089L6L5-F1
#
_cell.length_a   1.000
_cell.length_b   1.000
_cell.length_c   1.000
_cell.angle_alpha   90.00
_cell.angle_beta   90.00
_cell.angle_gamma   90.00
#
_symmetry.space_group_name_H-M   'P 1'
#
loop_
_entity.id
_entity.type
_entity.pdbx_description
1 polymer ?
#
loop_
_entity_poly.entity_id
_entity_poly.type
_entity_poly.pdbx_seq_one_letter_code
_entity_poly.pdbx_strand_id
1 'polypeptide(L)'
;MSKKKPVTFRPFKAPRYSYEKLRICRRCGRYTALGEERCTRCGRASLTPVEKQAVSIAGRKMHTRLLLILLLTLASVYFGQSLLQMALSGAGGIVIAGLVYYTQRKVRQNENLYALNELMGRNIFRIKEDLELNRQEAVSVLRENDVLAYEKLREISILLRGDRISRQRVALLHGFQLRKDMSLELEQLLLKDFEPLLAEYIGEIAKVRPDLIKDRTLRYVKNYEVQILEMDKGLAILTVVAGAAVRLKRYALLYSGLIGRYVQELPKDRFLRLSRLIAANPYEPWNGLDAKVAEIRELKYRWDPEV
;
A
#
# COMPACT_ATOMS: atom_id res chain seq x y z
N MET A 1 23.69 20.45 10.51
CA MET A 1 22.39 19.76 10.69
C MET A 1 21.28 20.70 10.26
N SER A 2 20.53 20.39 9.20
CA SER A 2 19.35 21.18 8.86
C SER A 2 18.27 20.96 9.93
N LYS A 3 17.63 22.04 10.35
CA LYS A 3 16.56 21.98 11.35
C LYS A 3 15.35 21.30 10.71
N LYS A 4 14.94 20.13 11.21
CA LYS A 4 13.76 19.42 10.72
C LYS A 4 12.51 20.27 10.88
N LYS A 5 11.62 20.23 9.89
CA LYS A 5 10.39 21.03 9.88
C LYS A 5 9.26 20.27 10.60
N PRO A 6 8.55 20.88 11.57
CA PRO A 6 7.32 20.30 12.10
C PRO A 6 6.23 20.37 11.02
N VAL A 7 5.57 19.24 10.77
CA VAL A 7 4.52 19.13 9.74
C VAL A 7 3.30 18.39 10.28
N THR A 8 2.19 18.49 9.55
CA THR A 8 0.97 17.73 9.80
C THR A 8 0.48 17.18 8.47
N PHE A 9 0.43 15.85 8.35
CA PHE A 9 -0.10 15.18 7.16
C PHE A 9 -1.61 15.02 7.26
N ARG A 10 -2.28 15.10 6.11
CA ARG A 10 -3.67 14.67 5.99
C ARG A 10 -3.80 13.19 6.35
N PRO A 11 -4.91 12.80 7.01
CA PRO A 11 -5.15 11.41 7.35
C PRO A 11 -5.23 10.57 6.07
N PHE A 12 -4.34 9.59 5.97
CA PHE A 12 -4.28 8.72 4.81
C PHE A 12 -5.26 7.56 4.95
N LYS A 13 -6.24 7.53 4.04
CA LYS A 13 -7.17 6.41 3.92
C LYS A 13 -6.61 5.40 2.93
N ALA A 14 -6.05 4.31 3.47
CA ALA A 14 -5.63 3.17 2.68
C ALA A 14 -6.87 2.51 2.04
N PRO A 15 -6.89 2.32 0.71
CA PRO A 15 -8.01 1.66 0.04
C PRO A 15 -8.01 0.16 0.36
N ARG A 16 -9.18 -0.49 0.24
CA ARG A 16 -9.27 -1.95 0.38
C ARG A 16 -8.63 -2.63 -0.83
N TYR A 17 -8.84 -2.05 -2.01
CA TYR A 17 -8.22 -2.49 -3.26
C TYR A 17 -7.50 -1.32 -3.95
N SER A 18 -6.29 -1.55 -4.46
CA SER A 18 -5.48 -0.47 -5.06
C SER A 18 -6.21 0.28 -6.18
N TYR A 19 -7.03 -0.41 -6.98
CA TYR A 19 -7.77 0.19 -8.09
C TYR A 19 -8.80 1.24 -7.65
N GLU A 20 -9.23 1.25 -6.38
CA GLU A 20 -10.18 2.24 -5.84
C GLU A 20 -9.59 3.66 -5.87
N LYS A 21 -8.27 3.78 -5.86
CA LYS A 21 -7.56 5.06 -5.98
C LYS A 21 -7.48 5.55 -7.42
N LEU A 22 -7.67 4.67 -8.39
CA LEU A 22 -7.55 5.03 -9.80
C LEU A 22 -8.83 5.73 -10.27
N ARG A 23 -8.69 6.95 -10.76
CA ARG A 23 -9.75 7.74 -11.39
C ARG A 23 -9.41 7.98 -12.85
N ILE A 24 -10.45 8.20 -13.64
CA ILE A 24 -10.34 8.54 -15.06
C ILE A 24 -11.20 9.77 -15.37
N CYS A 25 -10.66 10.67 -16.19
CA CYS A 25 -11.39 11.80 -16.68
C CYS A 25 -12.31 11.40 -17.85
N ARG A 26 -13.62 11.59 -17.72
CA ARG A 26 -14.59 11.27 -18.79
C ARG A 26 -14.43 12.12 -20.06
N ARG A 27 -13.74 13.25 -19.98
CA ARG A 27 -13.55 14.18 -21.12
C ARG A 27 -12.28 13.88 -21.92
N CYS A 28 -11.13 13.79 -21.26
CA CYS A 28 -9.84 13.58 -21.94
C CYS A 28 -9.30 12.15 -21.83
N GLY A 29 -9.96 11.27 -21.07
CA GLY A 29 -9.53 9.88 -20.86
C GLY A 29 -8.24 9.73 -20.06
N ARG A 30 -7.77 10.79 -19.39
CA ARG A 30 -6.55 10.74 -18.56
C ARG A 30 -6.83 10.01 -17.24
N TYR A 31 -5.94 9.11 -16.87
CA TYR A 31 -5.96 8.46 -15.57
C TYR A 31 -5.25 9.30 -14.51
N THR A 32 -5.68 9.20 -13.26
CA THR A 32 -5.01 9.86 -12.14
C THR A 32 -5.19 9.06 -10.85
N ALA A 33 -4.16 9.07 -10.01
CA ALA A 33 -4.22 8.57 -8.63
C ALA A 33 -4.46 9.69 -7.61
N LEU A 34 -4.35 10.94 -8.04
CA LEU A 34 -4.42 12.10 -7.16
C LEU A 34 -5.85 12.36 -6.69
N GLY A 35 -5.98 12.76 -5.42
CA GLY A 35 -7.26 13.01 -4.76
C GLY A 35 -8.06 14.22 -5.24
N GLU A 36 -7.58 14.96 -6.23
CA GLU A 36 -8.20 16.18 -6.75
C GLU A 36 -9.58 15.95 -7.37
N GLU A 37 -10.42 16.99 -7.34
CA GLU A 37 -11.76 16.97 -7.94
C GLU A 37 -11.74 17.29 -9.45
N ARG A 38 -10.77 18.10 -9.87
CA ARG A 38 -10.63 18.56 -11.26
C ARG A 38 -9.50 17.81 -11.96
N CYS A 39 -9.68 17.55 -13.25
CA CYS A 39 -8.63 16.92 -14.03
C CYS A 39 -7.50 17.92 -14.32
N THR A 40 -6.26 17.57 -13.96
CA THR A 40 -5.08 18.42 -14.18
C THR A 40 -4.76 18.69 -15.66
N ARG A 41 -5.29 17.88 -16.58
CA ARG A 41 -5.12 18.11 -18.03
C ARG A 41 -6.15 19.05 -18.64
N CYS A 42 -7.43 18.89 -18.31
CA CYS A 42 -8.52 19.63 -18.97
C CYS A 42 -9.27 20.58 -18.05
N GLY A 43 -8.88 20.69 -16.77
CA GLY A 43 -9.48 21.58 -15.76
C GLY A 43 -10.91 21.23 -15.32
N ARG A 44 -11.59 20.30 -16.00
CA ARG A 44 -12.99 19.95 -15.75
C ARG A 44 -13.14 19.00 -14.55
N ALA A 45 -14.20 19.20 -13.77
CA ALA A 45 -14.65 18.31 -12.70
C ALA A 45 -15.33 17.06 -13.27
N SER A 46 -14.57 16.24 -14.02
CA SER A 46 -15.06 15.06 -14.72
C SER A 46 -14.27 13.79 -14.36
N LEU A 47 -13.61 13.79 -13.21
CA LEU A 47 -12.91 12.62 -12.68
C LEU A 47 -13.92 11.65 -12.06
N THR A 48 -13.88 10.40 -12.50
CA THR A 48 -14.69 9.33 -11.90
C THR A 48 -13.85 8.12 -11.57
N PRO A 49 -14.16 7.38 -10.48
CA PRO A 49 -13.50 6.12 -10.18
C PRO A 49 -13.59 5.15 -11.38
N VAL A 50 -12.50 4.45 -11.67
CA VAL A 50 -12.43 3.53 -12.81
C VAL A 50 -13.46 2.40 -12.67
N GLU A 51 -13.72 1.92 -11.45
CA GLU A 51 -14.77 0.94 -11.18
C GLU A 51 -16.15 1.42 -11.64
N LYS A 52 -16.52 2.68 -11.34
CA LYS A 52 -17.81 3.24 -11.80
C LYS A 52 -17.90 3.31 -13.31
N GLN A 53 -16.78 3.54 -14.00
CA GLN A 53 -16.75 3.51 -15.46
C GLN A 53 -16.92 2.07 -15.98
N ALA A 54 -16.24 1.09 -15.39
CA ALA A 54 -16.38 -0.31 -15.75
C ALA A 54 -17.82 -0.82 -15.56
N VAL A 55 -18.46 -0.49 -14.43
CA VAL A 55 -19.87 -0.80 -14.15
C VAL A 55 -20.80 -0.15 -15.19
N SER A 56 -20.53 1.09 -15.59
CA SER A 56 -21.30 1.76 -16.63
C SER A 56 -21.15 1.09 -18.00
N ILE A 57 -19.97 0.57 -18.33
CA ILE A 57 -19.72 -0.15 -19.59
C ILE A 57 -20.42 -1.51 -19.57
N ALA A 58 -20.31 -2.26 -18.46
CA ALA A 58 -20.99 -3.53 -18.28
C ALA A 58 -22.52 -3.37 -18.36
N GLY A 59 -23.08 -2.37 -17.66
CA GLY A 59 -24.51 -2.07 -17.72
C GLY A 59 -25.00 -1.73 -19.13
N ARG A 60 -24.23 -0.94 -19.89
CA ARG A 60 -24.56 -0.66 -21.31
C ARG A 60 -24.56 -1.93 -22.15
N LYS A 61 -23.53 -2.79 -22.03
CA LYS A 61 -23.47 -4.09 -22.74
C LYS A 61 -24.70 -4.96 -22.41
N MET A 62 -25.12 -5.03 -21.14
CA MET A 62 -26.32 -5.76 -20.72
C MET A 62 -27.59 -5.20 -21.35
N HIS A 63 -27.79 -3.88 -21.29
CA HIS A 63 -28.96 -3.22 -21.90
C HIS A 63 -28.99 -3.41 -23.41
N THR A 64 -27.86 -3.29 -24.11
CA THR A 64 -27.78 -3.51 -25.55
C THR A 64 -28.15 -4.94 -25.93
N ARG A 65 -27.71 -5.95 -25.16
CA ARG A 65 -28.11 -7.36 -25.37
C ARG A 65 -29.62 -7.55 -25.20
N LEU A 66 -30.22 -6.93 -24.19
CA LEU A 66 -31.66 -7.04 -23.93
C LEU A 66 -32.50 -6.32 -24.99
N LEU A 67 -32.06 -5.14 -25.44
CA LEU A 67 -32.67 -4.42 -26.57
C LEU A 67 -32.55 -5.20 -27.88
N LEU A 68 -31.43 -5.89 -28.12
CA LEU A 68 -31.24 -6.73 -29.29
C LEU A 68 -32.21 -7.93 -29.28
N ILE A 69 -32.41 -8.58 -28.13
CA ILE A 69 -33.41 -9.64 -27.99
C ILE A 69 -34.81 -9.08 -28.26
N LEU A 70 -35.19 -7.95 -27.65
CA LEU A 70 -36.48 -7.32 -27.91
C LEU A 70 -36.69 -7.00 -29.39
N LEU A 71 -35.68 -6.45 -30.06
CA LEU A 71 -35.72 -6.15 -31.48
C LEU A 71 -35.91 -7.42 -32.34
N LEU A 72 -35.18 -8.50 -32.03
CA LEU A 72 -35.36 -9.79 -32.71
C LEU A 72 -36.76 -10.37 -32.47
N THR A 73 -37.30 -10.23 -31.25
CA THR A 73 -38.65 -10.72 -30.96
C THR A 73 -39.72 -9.95 -31.72
N LEU A 74 -39.60 -8.62 -31.82
CA LEU A 74 -40.49 -7.78 -32.63
C LEU A 74 -40.40 -8.13 -34.11
N ALA A 75 -39.19 -8.37 -34.63
CA ALA A 75 -39.00 -8.81 -36.01
C ALA A 75 -39.67 -10.17 -36.26
N SER A 76 -39.48 -11.14 -35.37
CA SER A 76 -40.12 -12.47 -35.49
C SER A 76 -41.65 -12.40 -35.47
N VAL A 77 -42.23 -11.51 -34.65
CA VAL A 77 -43.69 -11.29 -34.63
C VAL A 77 -44.16 -10.63 -35.92
N TYR A 78 -43.43 -9.64 -36.44
CA TYR A 78 -43.80 -8.93 -37.68
C TYR A 78 -43.79 -9.85 -38.91
N PHE A 79 -42.83 -10.77 -39.01
CA PHE A 79 -42.74 -11.73 -40.12
C PHE A 79 -43.59 -12.99 -39.94
N GLY A 80 -44.40 -13.07 -38.87
CA GLY A 80 -45.31 -14.20 -38.66
C GLY A 80 -46.44 -14.23 -39.69
N GLN A 81 -46.67 -15.37 -40.33
CA GLN A 81 -47.70 -15.51 -41.37
C GLN A 81 -49.10 -15.80 -40.79
N SER A 82 -49.17 -16.27 -39.53
CA SER A 82 -50.43 -16.56 -38.85
C SER A 82 -50.46 -15.97 -37.44
N LEU A 83 -51.67 -15.62 -36.96
CA LEU A 83 -51.87 -15.10 -35.59
C LEU A 83 -51.30 -16.04 -34.52
N LEU A 84 -51.35 -17.35 -34.75
CA LEU A 84 -50.82 -18.36 -33.84
C LEU A 84 -49.27 -18.32 -33.81
N GLN A 85 -48.62 -18.18 -34.97
CA GLN A 85 -47.15 -17.99 -35.05
C GLN A 85 -46.71 -16.66 -34.41
N MET A 86 -47.47 -15.58 -34.60
CA MET A 86 -47.20 -14.29 -33.96
C MET A 86 -47.31 -14.40 -32.43
N ALA A 87 -48.35 -15.05 -31.92
CA ALA A 87 -48.56 -15.25 -30.49
C ALA A 87 -47.45 -16.11 -29.86
N LEU A 88 -47.08 -17.22 -30.50
CA LEU A 88 -46.01 -18.11 -30.01
C LEU A 88 -44.64 -17.42 -30.01
N SER A 89 -44.31 -16.69 -31.08
CA SER A 89 -43.03 -15.96 -31.17
C SER A 89 -42.94 -14.83 -30.15
N GLY A 90 -44.03 -14.08 -29.94
CA GLY A 90 -44.12 -13.06 -28.90
C GLY A 90 -43.96 -13.64 -27.48
N ALA A 91 -44.71 -14.69 -27.16
CA ALA A 91 -44.63 -15.35 -25.86
C ALA A 91 -43.24 -15.94 -25.60
N GLY A 92 -42.66 -16.66 -26.58
CA GLY A 92 -41.31 -17.20 -26.49
C GLY A 92 -40.25 -16.11 -26.31
N GLY A 93 -40.40 -14.99 -27.04
CA GLY A 93 -39.54 -13.82 -26.91
C GLY A 93 -39.54 -13.21 -25.52
N ILE A 94 -40.72 -13.05 -24.92
CA ILE A 94 -40.87 -12.53 -23.55
C ILE A 94 -40.20 -13.48 -22.54
N VAL A 95 -40.40 -14.79 -22.68
CA VAL A 95 -39.77 -15.79 -21.80
C VAL A 95 -38.25 -15.71 -21.90
N ILE A 96 -37.69 -15.65 -23.11
CA ILE A 96 -36.24 -15.54 -23.33
C ILE A 96 -35.70 -14.22 -22.73
N ALA A 97 -36.38 -13.10 -22.97
CA ALA A 97 -35.99 -11.81 -22.42
C ALA A 97 -35.99 -11.82 -20.88
N GLY A 98 -37.00 -12.44 -20.26
CA GLY A 98 -37.09 -12.62 -18.81
C GLY A 98 -35.95 -13.49 -18.26
N LEU A 99 -35.63 -14.60 -18.93
CA LEU A 99 -34.55 -15.50 -18.53
C LEU A 99 -33.17 -14.84 -18.66
N VAL A 100 -32.96 -14.07 -19.73
CA VAL A 100 -31.72 -13.28 -19.91
C VAL A 100 -31.62 -12.17 -18.87
N TYR A 101 -32.71 -11.47 -18.56
CA TYR A 101 -32.71 -10.46 -17.50
C TYR A 101 -32.36 -11.05 -16.13
N TYR A 102 -32.96 -12.20 -15.79
CA TYR A 102 -32.69 -12.89 -14.54
C TYR A 102 -31.24 -13.38 -14.43
N THR A 103 -30.71 -14.00 -15.49
CA THR A 103 -29.32 -14.46 -15.52
C THR A 103 -28.33 -13.30 -15.47
N GLN A 104 -28.55 -12.22 -16.21
CA GLN A 104 -27.74 -11.00 -16.15
C GLN A 104 -27.73 -10.40 -14.74
N ARG A 105 -28.87 -10.35 -14.04
CA ARG A 105 -28.94 -9.86 -12.66
C ARG A 105 -28.11 -10.71 -11.70
N LYS A 106 -28.12 -12.04 -11.87
CA LYS A 106 -27.35 -12.98 -11.04
C LYS A 106 -25.84 -12.87 -11.28
N VAL A 107 -25.41 -12.64 -12.53
CA VAL A 107 -23.98 -12.61 -12.91
C VAL A 107 -23.39 -11.19 -12.90
N ARG A 108 -24.19 -10.16 -12.59
CA ARG A 108 -23.79 -8.74 -12.67
C ARG A 108 -22.50 -8.38 -11.93
N GLN A 109 -22.29 -8.92 -10.73
CA GLN A 109 -21.08 -8.65 -9.96
C GLN A 109 -19.83 -9.19 -10.67
N ASN A 110 -19.91 -10.38 -11.25
CA ASN A 110 -18.81 -11.00 -11.98
C ASN A 110 -18.55 -10.28 -13.31
N GLU A 111 -19.60 -9.88 -14.04
CA GLU A 111 -19.44 -9.08 -15.27
C GLU A 111 -18.79 -7.71 -14.98
N ASN A 112 -19.12 -7.08 -13.86
CA ASN A 112 -18.49 -5.81 -13.46
C ASN A 112 -16.98 -5.99 -13.22
N LEU A 113 -16.57 -7.04 -12.51
CA LEU A 113 -15.16 -7.35 -12.27
C LEU A 113 -14.44 -7.72 -13.56
N TYR A 114 -15.09 -8.49 -14.44
CA TYR A 114 -14.54 -8.83 -15.76
C TYR A 114 -14.33 -7.58 -16.62
N ALA A 115 -15.33 -6.69 -16.68
CA ALA A 115 -15.24 -5.44 -17.42
C ALA A 115 -14.15 -4.50 -16.84
N LEU A 116 -13.98 -4.49 -15.51
CA LEU A 116 -12.91 -3.75 -14.86
C LEU A 116 -11.54 -4.30 -15.25
N ASN A 117 -11.37 -5.62 -15.21
CA ASN A 117 -10.12 -6.27 -15.59
C ASN A 117 -9.80 -6.06 -17.09
N GLU A 118 -10.80 -6.20 -17.96
CA GLU A 118 -10.70 -5.93 -19.40
C GLU A 118 -10.28 -4.47 -19.67
N LEU A 119 -10.89 -3.51 -18.97
CA LEU A 119 -10.57 -2.08 -19.09
C LEU A 119 -9.15 -1.78 -18.62
N MET A 120 -8.73 -2.32 -17.47
CA MET A 120 -7.37 -2.13 -16.94
C MET A 120 -6.33 -2.80 -17.82
N GLY A 121 -6.57 -4.04 -18.27
CA GLY A 121 -5.66 -4.79 -19.12
C GLY A 121 -5.41 -4.10 -20.46
N ARG A 122 -6.46 -3.60 -21.12
CA ARG A 122 -6.33 -2.86 -22.38
C ARG A 122 -5.60 -1.53 -22.23
N ASN A 123 -5.72 -0.88 -21.08
CA ASN A 123 -5.18 0.47 -20.86
C ASN A 123 -3.94 0.49 -19.96
N ILE A 124 -3.32 -0.66 -19.66
CA ILE A 124 -2.26 -0.75 -18.65
C ILE A 124 -1.07 0.18 -18.94
N PHE A 125 -0.65 0.27 -20.20
CA PHE A 125 0.45 1.13 -20.61
C PHE A 125 0.10 2.62 -20.44
N ARG A 126 -1.10 3.00 -20.86
CA ARG A 126 -1.61 4.37 -20.70
C ARG A 126 -1.80 4.75 -19.24
N ILE A 127 -2.29 3.83 -18.41
CA ILE A 127 -2.41 4.02 -16.95
C ILE A 127 -1.02 4.29 -16.37
N LYS A 128 -0.01 3.47 -16.73
CA LYS A 128 1.35 3.65 -16.25
C LYS A 128 1.93 5.00 -16.66
N GLU A 129 1.77 5.40 -17.93
CA GLU A 129 2.24 6.68 -18.44
C GLU A 129 1.57 7.87 -17.72
N ASP A 130 0.25 7.83 -17.56
CA ASP A 130 -0.51 8.88 -16.88
C ASP A 130 -0.12 8.99 -15.38
N LEU A 131 0.19 7.86 -14.72
CA LEU A 131 0.68 7.84 -13.34
C LEU A 131 2.11 8.40 -13.21
N GLU A 132 2.98 8.16 -14.20
CA GLU A 132 4.31 8.78 -14.26
C GLU A 132 4.20 10.31 -14.43
N LEU A 133 3.22 10.79 -15.20
CA LEU A 133 2.94 12.21 -15.28
C LEU A 133 2.43 12.77 -13.94
N ASN A 134 1.58 12.04 -13.20
CA ASN A 134 1.21 12.46 -11.83
C ASN A 134 2.43 12.54 -10.91
N ARG A 135 3.41 11.63 -11.06
CA ARG A 135 4.66 11.68 -10.30
C ARG A 135 5.45 12.94 -10.65
N GLN A 136 5.57 13.29 -11.93
CA GLN A 136 6.23 14.53 -12.36
C GLN A 136 5.54 15.77 -11.79
N GLU A 137 4.21 15.79 -11.77
CA GLU A 137 3.40 16.85 -11.17
C GLU A 137 3.62 16.94 -9.65
N ALA A 138 3.71 15.81 -8.95
CA ALA A 138 4.03 15.81 -7.52
C ALA A 138 5.42 16.40 -7.24
N VAL A 139 6.39 16.12 -8.13
CA VAL A 139 7.76 16.64 -8.02
C VAL A 139 7.85 18.12 -8.39
N SER A 140 7.02 18.64 -9.32
CA SER A 140 7.05 20.06 -9.65
C SER A 140 6.61 20.95 -8.48
N VAL A 141 5.70 20.44 -7.64
CA VAL A 141 5.21 21.13 -6.43
C VAL A 141 6.25 21.13 -5.30
N LEU A 142 7.32 20.33 -5.41
CA LEU A 142 8.34 20.21 -4.36
C LEU A 142 8.94 21.55 -3.94
N ARG A 143 9.18 22.47 -4.88
CA ARG A 143 9.79 23.77 -4.57
C ARG A 143 8.88 24.68 -3.75
N GLU A 144 7.58 24.52 -3.91
CA GLU A 144 6.56 25.37 -3.28
C GLU A 144 6.09 24.77 -1.96
N ASN A 145 5.87 23.45 -1.93
CA ASN A 145 5.28 22.77 -0.78
C ASN A 145 5.73 21.30 -0.69
N ASP A 146 6.79 21.07 0.10
CA ASP A 146 7.33 19.74 0.43
C ASP A 146 6.25 18.77 0.96
N VAL A 147 5.31 19.27 1.77
CA VAL A 147 4.27 18.44 2.41
C VAL A 147 3.27 17.96 1.37
N LEU A 148 2.80 18.86 0.51
CA LEU A 148 1.87 18.52 -0.57
C LEU A 148 2.52 17.56 -1.57
N ALA A 149 3.80 17.78 -1.90
CA ALA A 149 4.57 16.87 -2.74
C ALA A 149 4.64 15.46 -2.14
N TYR A 150 4.92 15.35 -0.83
CA TYR A 150 4.93 14.07 -0.13
C TYR A 150 3.56 13.39 -0.16
N GLU A 151 2.48 14.13 0.10
CA GLU A 151 1.11 13.59 0.08
C GLU A 151 0.72 13.07 -1.30
N LYS A 152 1.00 13.84 -2.37
CA LYS A 152 0.76 13.41 -3.76
C LYS A 152 1.56 12.13 -4.08
N LEU A 153 2.85 12.08 -3.76
CA LEU A 153 3.69 10.89 -3.98
C LEU A 153 3.18 9.67 -3.18
N ARG A 154 2.71 9.89 -1.96
CA ARG A 154 2.11 8.84 -1.13
C ARG A 154 0.85 8.28 -1.78
N GLU A 155 -0.05 9.10 -2.30
CA GLU A 155 -1.25 8.64 -3.01
C GLU A 155 -0.90 7.82 -4.27
N ILE A 156 0.04 8.31 -5.07
CA ILE A 156 0.50 7.64 -6.29
C ILE A 156 1.12 6.27 -5.97
N SER A 157 1.88 6.17 -4.87
CA SER A 157 2.62 4.95 -4.50
C SER A 157 1.76 3.71 -4.24
N ILE A 158 0.45 3.89 -4.02
CA ILE A 158 -0.51 2.77 -3.90
C ILE A 158 -0.59 1.98 -5.20
N LEU A 159 -0.56 2.70 -6.34
CA LEU A 159 -0.73 2.15 -7.68
C LEU A 159 0.61 1.98 -8.39
N LEU A 160 1.48 2.99 -8.31
CA LEU A 160 2.79 2.98 -8.94
C LEU A 160 3.85 2.69 -7.87
N ARG A 161 4.22 1.41 -7.76
CA ARG A 161 5.30 0.97 -6.85
C ARG A 161 6.64 1.01 -7.59
N GLY A 162 7.67 1.49 -6.92
CA GLY A 162 9.04 1.46 -7.45
C GLY A 162 10.02 2.26 -6.61
N ASP A 163 11.29 1.90 -6.73
CA ASP A 163 12.37 2.49 -5.93
C ASP A 163 12.49 4.00 -6.14
N ARG A 164 12.19 4.50 -7.34
CA ARG A 164 12.23 5.94 -7.64
C ARG A 164 11.27 6.74 -6.77
N ILE A 165 10.02 6.29 -6.62
CA ILE A 165 9.02 6.99 -5.80
C ILE A 165 9.37 6.85 -4.33
N SER A 166 9.80 5.66 -3.91
CA SER A 166 10.21 5.41 -2.54
C SER A 166 11.40 6.29 -2.13
N ARG A 167 12.44 6.43 -2.97
CA ARG A 167 13.57 7.35 -2.72
C ARG A 167 13.11 8.80 -2.57
N GLN A 168 12.25 9.28 -3.47
CA GLN A 168 11.71 10.65 -3.40
C GLN A 168 10.91 10.90 -2.10
N ARG A 169 10.09 9.91 -1.69
CA ARG A 169 9.34 9.99 -0.43
C ARG A 169 10.26 9.97 0.79
N VAL A 170 11.28 9.13 0.79
CA VAL A 170 12.28 9.04 1.88
C VAL A 170 13.05 10.35 2.02
N ALA A 171 13.50 10.93 0.89
CA ALA A 171 14.18 12.22 0.89
C ALA A 171 13.33 13.34 1.51
N LEU A 172 12.03 13.38 1.18
CA LEU A 172 11.08 14.30 1.78
C LEU A 172 10.89 14.07 3.29
N LEU A 173 10.72 12.81 3.69
CA LEU A 173 10.52 12.43 5.09
C LEU A 173 11.71 12.78 5.98
N HIS A 174 12.93 12.71 5.44
CA HIS A 174 14.14 13.08 6.19
C HIS A 174 14.08 14.55 6.66
N GLY A 175 13.50 15.45 5.87
CA GLY A 175 13.34 16.87 6.20
C GLY A 175 12.25 17.17 7.25
N PHE A 176 11.40 16.19 7.59
CA PHE A 176 10.28 16.35 8.49
C PHE A 176 10.58 15.85 9.91
N GLN A 177 10.05 16.55 10.91
CA GLN A 177 10.07 16.07 12.28
C GLN A 177 8.96 15.03 12.48
N LEU A 178 9.37 13.76 12.56
CA LEU A 178 8.45 12.64 12.72
C LEU A 178 7.87 12.59 14.13
N ARG A 179 6.57 12.34 14.23
CA ARG A 179 5.86 12.17 15.51
C ARG A 179 4.95 10.96 15.50
N LYS A 180 4.61 10.45 16.69
CA LYS A 180 3.84 9.21 16.87
C LYS A 180 2.40 9.31 16.37
N ASP A 181 1.79 10.49 16.43
CA ASP A 181 0.44 10.82 15.95
C ASP A 181 0.32 10.82 14.42
N MET A 182 1.45 10.88 13.70
CA MET A 182 1.44 10.91 12.24
C MET A 182 1.12 9.54 11.63
N SER A 183 0.49 9.57 10.46
CA SER A 183 0.26 8.39 9.62
C SER A 183 1.53 7.94 8.88
N LEU A 184 2.59 7.63 9.62
CA LEU A 184 3.86 7.09 9.13
C LEU A 184 3.70 5.69 8.52
N GLU A 185 4.54 5.40 7.53
CA GLU A 185 4.63 4.13 6.80
C GLU A 185 6.10 3.74 6.64
N LEU A 186 6.40 2.45 6.60
CA LEU A 186 7.76 1.96 6.38
C LEU A 186 7.85 0.86 5.31
N GLU A 187 6.97 -0.13 5.34
CA GLU A 187 7.07 -1.28 4.43
C GLU A 187 6.97 -0.93 2.94
N GLN A 188 6.26 0.15 2.59
CA GLN A 188 6.14 0.61 1.20
C GLN A 188 7.35 1.44 0.74
N LEU A 189 8.15 1.93 1.68
CA LEU A 189 9.34 2.75 1.42
C LEU A 189 10.62 1.92 1.32
N LEU A 190 10.57 0.63 1.66
CA LEU A 190 11.73 -0.25 1.56
C LEU A 190 12.19 -0.34 0.11
N LEU A 191 13.46 -0.01 -0.08
CA LEU A 191 14.15 -0.05 -1.35
C LEU A 191 14.83 -1.40 -1.53
N LYS A 192 15.10 -1.76 -2.79
CA LYS A 192 15.91 -2.95 -3.08
C LYS A 192 17.36 -2.74 -2.71
N ASP A 193 17.93 -1.60 -3.10
CA ASP A 193 19.32 -1.22 -2.86
C ASP A 193 19.46 -0.45 -1.55
N PHE A 194 20.70 -0.38 -1.05
CA PHE A 194 21.02 0.43 0.11
C PHE A 194 20.86 1.92 -0.20
N GLU A 195 20.11 2.61 0.66
CA GLU A 195 19.95 4.06 0.64
C GLU A 195 20.18 4.61 2.05
N PRO A 196 21.18 5.49 2.27
CA PRO A 196 21.50 6.04 3.58
C PRO A 196 20.32 6.75 4.25
N LEU A 197 19.57 7.57 3.49
CA LEU A 197 18.41 8.29 4.02
C LEU A 197 17.29 7.34 4.49
N LEU A 198 17.16 6.17 3.87
CA LEU A 198 16.20 5.15 4.31
C LEU A 198 16.64 4.52 5.62
N ALA A 199 17.94 4.25 5.79
CA ALA A 199 18.47 3.71 7.04
C ALA A 199 18.28 4.69 8.21
N GLU A 200 18.54 5.99 8.00
CA GLU A 200 18.26 7.02 9.01
C GLU A 200 16.77 7.10 9.34
N TYR A 201 15.91 7.09 8.32
CA TYR A 201 14.46 7.06 8.51
C TYR A 201 14.00 5.83 9.30
N ILE A 202 14.54 4.65 9.01
CA ILE A 202 14.27 3.42 9.79
C ILE A 202 14.66 3.62 11.25
N GLY A 203 15.84 4.19 11.52
CA GLY A 203 16.30 4.48 12.87
C GLY A 203 15.37 5.44 13.63
N GLU A 204 14.88 6.49 12.98
CA GLU A 204 13.91 7.42 13.56
C GLU A 204 12.55 6.75 13.82
N ILE A 205 12.05 5.96 12.87
CA ILE A 205 10.80 5.21 13.03
C ILE A 205 10.90 4.21 14.17
N ALA A 206 12.04 3.53 14.33
CA ALA A 206 12.24 2.58 15.42
C ALA A 206 12.15 3.25 16.80
N LYS A 207 12.48 4.55 16.92
CA LYS A 207 12.28 5.34 18.16
C LYS A 207 10.82 5.75 18.35
N VAL A 208 10.20 6.29 17.30
CA VAL A 208 8.87 6.95 17.37
C VAL A 208 7.72 5.94 17.35
N ARG A 209 7.78 4.97 16.44
CA ARG A 209 6.78 3.91 16.23
C ARG A 209 7.46 2.55 15.98
N PRO A 210 7.99 1.90 17.04
CA PRO A 210 8.65 0.59 16.92
C PRO A 210 7.73 -0.53 16.42
N ASP A 211 6.40 -0.33 16.46
CA ASP A 211 5.41 -1.24 15.88
C ASP A 211 5.49 -1.34 14.35
N LEU A 212 6.01 -0.31 13.67
CA LEU A 212 6.20 -0.30 12.22
C LEU A 212 7.42 -1.11 11.76
N ILE A 213 8.32 -1.48 12.69
CA ILE A 213 9.46 -2.34 12.40
C ILE A 213 8.97 -3.79 12.28
N LYS A 214 8.82 -4.25 11.03
CA LYS A 214 8.35 -5.60 10.70
C LYS A 214 9.46 -6.45 10.08
N ASP A 215 9.15 -7.71 9.82
CA ASP A 215 10.09 -8.70 9.25
C ASP A 215 10.85 -8.18 8.02
N ARG A 216 10.16 -7.55 7.05
CA ARG A 216 10.83 -7.02 5.84
C ARG A 216 11.84 -5.93 6.16
N THR A 217 11.56 -5.10 7.17
CA THR A 217 12.48 -4.06 7.64
C THR A 217 13.69 -4.67 8.32
N LEU A 218 13.49 -5.65 9.20
CA LEU A 218 14.59 -6.35 9.88
C LEU A 218 15.49 -7.08 8.89
N ARG A 219 14.91 -7.70 7.86
CA ARG A 219 15.67 -8.32 6.76
C ARG A 219 16.47 -7.30 5.96
N TYR A 220 15.87 -6.16 5.61
CA TYR A 220 16.58 -5.07 4.92
C TYR A 220 17.78 -4.59 5.76
N VAL A 221 17.56 -4.33 7.05
CA VAL A 221 18.62 -3.87 7.97
C VAL A 221 19.71 -4.93 8.14
N LYS A 222 19.35 -6.21 8.27
CA LYS A 222 20.32 -7.33 8.34
C LYS A 222 21.14 -7.44 7.06
N ASN A 223 20.51 -7.31 5.89
CA ASN A 223 21.21 -7.40 4.61
C ASN A 223 22.20 -6.26 4.41
N TYR A 224 21.91 -5.07 4.94
CA TYR A 224 22.73 -3.87 4.80
C TYR A 224 23.42 -3.45 6.10
N GLU A 225 23.65 -4.39 7.02
CA GLU A 225 24.15 -4.08 8.36
C GLU A 225 25.52 -3.40 8.34
N VAL A 226 26.42 -3.87 7.47
CA VAL A 226 27.78 -3.31 7.30
C VAL A 226 27.71 -1.88 6.80
N GLN A 227 26.92 -1.63 5.76
CA GLN A 227 26.76 -0.29 5.19
C GLN A 227 26.09 0.68 6.18
N ILE A 228 25.17 0.18 7.01
CA ILE A 228 24.57 0.99 8.07
C ILE A 228 25.63 1.33 9.13
N LEU A 229 26.47 0.38 9.54
CA LEU A 229 27.54 0.62 10.52
C LEU A 229 28.55 1.69 10.08
N GLU A 230 28.84 1.77 8.79
CA GLU A 230 29.74 2.77 8.20
C GLU A 230 29.19 4.20 8.24
N MET A 231 27.90 4.38 8.53
CA MET A 231 27.27 5.71 8.67
C MET A 231 27.60 6.36 10.01
N ASP A 232 27.62 7.69 10.06
CA ASP A 232 27.88 8.49 11.28
C ASP A 232 27.05 8.06 12.51
N LYS A 233 25.81 7.61 12.29
CA LYS A 233 24.87 7.16 13.33
C LYS A 233 24.51 5.68 13.23
N GLY A 234 25.32 4.90 12.52
CA GLY A 234 25.07 3.50 12.20
C GLY A 234 24.78 2.62 13.40
N LEU A 235 25.67 2.64 14.39
CA LEU A 235 25.52 1.90 15.64
C LEU A 235 24.21 2.28 16.36
N ALA A 236 23.92 3.57 16.48
CA ALA A 236 22.70 4.04 17.14
C ALA A 236 21.42 3.61 16.39
N ILE A 237 21.44 3.59 15.04
CA ILE A 237 20.33 3.08 14.23
C ILE A 237 20.11 1.59 14.52
N LEU A 238 21.17 0.79 14.45
CA LEU A 238 21.10 -0.66 14.62
C LEU A 238 20.66 -1.06 16.02
N THR A 239 21.18 -0.39 17.05
CA THR A 239 20.76 -0.60 18.44
C THR A 239 19.27 -0.34 18.64
N VAL A 240 18.73 0.75 18.09
CA VAL A 240 17.30 1.06 18.23
C VAL A 240 16.44 0.06 17.44
N VAL A 241 16.87 -0.32 16.24
CA VAL A 241 16.17 -1.34 15.44
C VAL A 241 16.16 -2.71 16.15
N ALA A 242 17.30 -3.12 16.71
CA ALA A 242 17.40 -4.33 17.54
C ALA A 242 16.45 -4.25 18.75
N GLY A 243 16.44 -3.10 19.45
CA GLY A 243 15.52 -2.85 20.56
C GLY A 243 14.05 -2.90 20.17
N ALA A 244 13.69 -2.48 18.96
CA ALA A 244 12.33 -2.61 18.43
C ALA A 244 11.96 -4.07 18.14
N ALA A 245 12.90 -4.89 17.66
CA ALA A 245 12.69 -6.31 17.38
C ALA A 245 12.39 -7.13 18.65
N VAL A 246 13.00 -6.79 19.79
CA VAL A 246 12.79 -7.44 21.10
C VAL A 246 11.31 -7.42 21.55
N ARG A 247 10.49 -6.52 20.98
CA ARG A 247 9.06 -6.44 21.32
C ARG A 247 8.31 -7.77 21.08
N LEU A 248 8.70 -8.55 20.08
CA LEU A 248 8.01 -9.77 19.67
C LEU A 248 8.92 -11.00 19.77
N LYS A 249 8.47 -12.05 20.47
CA LYS A 249 9.19 -13.33 20.61
C LYS A 249 9.70 -13.87 19.27
N ARG A 250 8.80 -13.93 18.28
CA ARG A 250 9.15 -14.41 16.93
C ARG A 250 10.32 -13.63 16.31
N TYR A 251 10.36 -12.32 16.48
CA TYR A 251 11.45 -11.51 15.92
C TYR A 251 12.74 -11.68 16.72
N ALA A 252 12.64 -11.80 18.05
CA ALA A 252 13.79 -12.08 18.90
C ALA A 252 14.47 -13.41 18.54
N LEU A 253 13.69 -14.45 18.19
CA LEU A 253 14.22 -15.74 17.74
C LEU A 253 14.82 -15.65 16.32
N LEU A 254 14.07 -15.12 15.36
CA LEU A 254 14.51 -15.05 13.95
C LEU A 254 15.75 -14.16 13.74
N TYR A 255 15.88 -13.10 14.55
CA TYR A 255 16.94 -12.11 14.42
C TYR A 255 17.86 -12.10 15.65
N SER A 256 17.99 -13.24 16.34
CA SER A 256 18.78 -13.35 17.58
C SER A 256 20.23 -12.93 17.40
N GLY A 257 20.86 -13.27 16.27
CA GLY A 257 22.22 -12.85 15.95
C GLY A 257 22.39 -11.33 15.77
N LEU A 258 21.41 -10.66 15.15
CA LEU A 258 21.41 -9.19 15.02
C LEU A 258 21.26 -8.54 16.40
N ILE A 259 20.28 -9.00 17.19
CA ILE A 259 20.04 -8.48 18.54
C ILE A 259 21.27 -8.72 19.41
N GLY A 260 21.86 -9.92 19.35
CA GLY A 260 23.04 -10.29 20.12
C GLY A 260 24.26 -9.43 19.83
N ARG A 261 24.43 -8.87 18.62
CA ARG A 261 25.53 -7.93 18.35
C ARG A 261 25.35 -6.58 19.04
N TYR A 262 24.11 -6.09 19.13
CA TYR A 262 23.80 -4.75 19.68
C TYR A 262 23.23 -4.77 21.10
N VAL A 263 23.12 -5.94 21.72
CA VAL A 263 22.46 -6.12 23.03
C VAL A 263 23.09 -5.30 24.15
N GLN A 264 24.41 -5.06 24.11
CA GLN A 264 25.14 -4.31 25.14
C GLN A 264 24.76 -2.83 25.19
N GLU A 265 24.33 -2.29 24.05
CA GLU A 265 23.97 -0.89 23.85
C GLU A 265 22.45 -0.66 23.97
N LEU A 266 21.66 -1.72 24.21
CA LEU A 266 20.22 -1.59 24.33
C LEU A 266 19.84 -0.74 25.56
N PRO A 267 18.80 0.12 25.45
CA PRO A 267 18.24 0.77 26.61
C PRO A 267 17.79 -0.25 27.66
N LYS A 268 18.00 0.09 28.95
CA LYS A 268 17.67 -0.77 30.11
C LYS A 268 16.32 -1.48 29.97
N ASP A 269 15.25 -0.73 29.72
CA ASP A 269 13.88 -1.29 29.59
C ASP A 269 13.77 -2.37 28.50
N ARG A 270 14.47 -2.19 27.38
CA ARG A 270 14.46 -3.15 26.26
C ARG A 270 15.30 -4.37 26.59
N PHE A 271 16.43 -4.18 27.26
CA PHE A 271 17.26 -5.26 27.75
C PHE A 271 16.53 -6.12 28.79
N LEU A 272 15.92 -5.51 29.81
CA LEU A 272 15.13 -6.22 30.82
C LEU A 272 13.98 -7.01 30.20
N ARG A 273 13.28 -6.41 29.22
CA ARG A 273 12.25 -7.11 28.46
C ARG A 273 12.80 -8.35 27.74
N LEU A 274 13.96 -8.25 27.10
CA LEU A 274 14.60 -9.38 26.44
C LEU A 274 14.96 -10.48 27.45
N SER A 275 15.52 -10.11 28.60
CA SER A 275 15.88 -11.05 29.66
C SER A 275 14.66 -11.81 30.17
N ARG A 276 13.56 -11.12 30.50
CA ARG A 276 12.30 -11.75 30.91
C ARG A 276 11.70 -12.65 29.83
N LEU A 277 11.80 -12.23 28.56
CA LEU A 277 11.32 -13.01 27.42
C LEU A 277 12.06 -14.35 27.29
N ILE A 278 13.38 -14.33 27.47
CA ILE A 278 14.23 -15.53 27.44
C ILE A 278 13.93 -16.42 28.65
N ALA A 279 13.87 -15.84 29.86
CA ALA A 279 13.58 -16.57 31.09
C ALA A 279 12.22 -17.28 31.05
N ALA A 280 11.20 -16.63 30.45
CA ALA A 280 9.88 -17.22 30.28
C ALA A 280 9.80 -18.32 29.20
N ASN A 281 10.82 -18.47 28.36
CA ASN A 281 10.83 -19.44 27.25
C ASN A 281 12.21 -20.11 27.12
N PRO A 282 12.63 -20.91 28.11
CA PRO A 282 14.00 -21.43 28.20
C PRO A 282 14.33 -22.47 27.11
N TYR A 283 13.33 -23.18 26.58
CA TYR A 283 13.52 -24.28 25.61
C TYR A 283 13.57 -23.82 24.15
N GLU A 284 13.50 -22.52 23.89
CA GLU A 284 13.54 -21.99 22.52
C GLU A 284 14.98 -21.85 22.01
N PRO A 285 15.20 -21.98 20.68
CA PRO A 285 16.53 -21.86 20.10
C PRO A 285 16.96 -20.38 20.01
N TRP A 286 17.45 -19.84 21.12
CA TRP A 286 17.95 -18.47 21.20
C TRP A 286 19.28 -18.24 20.47
N ASN A 287 19.93 -19.31 20.00
CA ASN A 287 21.18 -19.29 19.24
C ASN A 287 22.29 -18.48 19.94
N GLY A 288 22.48 -18.68 21.25
CA GLY A 288 23.52 -18.03 22.06
C GLY A 288 23.17 -16.63 22.57
N LEU A 289 21.99 -16.09 22.21
CA LEU A 289 21.51 -14.82 22.74
C LEU A 289 21.23 -14.89 24.24
N ASP A 290 20.72 -16.02 24.71
CA ASP A 290 20.47 -16.37 26.10
C ASP A 290 21.74 -16.29 26.96
N ALA A 291 22.82 -16.95 26.53
CA ALA A 291 24.10 -16.91 27.22
C ALA A 291 24.65 -15.47 27.31
N LYS A 292 24.61 -14.72 26.19
CA LYS A 292 25.09 -13.34 26.14
C LYS A 292 24.27 -12.38 27.01
N VAL A 293 22.95 -12.58 27.06
CA VAL A 293 22.06 -11.80 27.94
C VAL A 293 22.34 -12.12 29.41
N ALA A 294 22.56 -13.39 29.76
CA ALA A 294 22.92 -13.80 31.12
C ALA A 294 24.24 -13.16 31.57
N GLU A 295 25.28 -13.21 30.73
CA GLU A 295 26.57 -12.56 30.99
C GLU A 295 26.41 -11.06 31.26
N ILE A 296 25.68 -10.34 30.39
CA ILE A 296 25.46 -8.89 30.56
C ILE A 296 24.63 -8.59 31.80
N ARG A 297 23.67 -9.45 32.14
CA ARG A 297 22.85 -9.29 33.34
C ARG A 297 23.72 -9.36 34.60
N GLU A 298 24.60 -10.35 34.69
CA GLU A 298 25.54 -10.48 35.82
C GLU A 298 26.55 -9.34 35.87
N LEU A 299 27.01 -8.83 34.72
CA LEU A 299 27.98 -7.73 34.67
C LEU A 299 27.38 -6.36 34.97
N LYS A 300 26.19 -6.04 34.42
CA LYS A 300 25.60 -4.68 34.46
C LYS A 300 24.44 -4.52 35.43
N TYR A 301 23.68 -5.58 35.72
CA TYR A 301 22.37 -5.48 36.39
C TYR A 301 22.21 -6.43 37.58
N ARG A 302 23.29 -7.07 38.07
CA ARG A 302 23.26 -8.03 39.17
C ARG A 302 22.58 -7.52 40.46
N TRP A 303 22.64 -6.22 40.70
CA TRP A 303 22.11 -5.56 41.90
C TRP A 303 20.78 -4.84 41.67
N ASP A 304 20.16 -5.01 40.50
CA ASP A 304 18.96 -4.30 40.11
C ASP A 304 17.70 -5.12 40.47
N PRO A 305 16.82 -4.62 41.35
CA PRO A 305 15.69 -5.38 41.88
C PRO A 305 14.55 -5.62 40.86
N GLU A 306 14.58 -4.97 39.69
CA GLU A 306 13.59 -5.13 38.63
C GLU A 306 13.93 -6.24 37.61
N VAL A 307 15.07 -6.92 37.81
CA VAL A 307 15.62 -7.98 36.96
C VAL A 307 15.14 -9.35 37.39
#